data_AF-S2DMS6-F1
#
_entry.id   AF-S2DMS6-F1
#
_cell.length_a   1.000
_cell.length_b   1.000
_cell.length_c   1.000
_cell.angle_alpha   90.00
_cell.angle_beta   90.00
_cell.angle_gamma   90.00
#
_symmetry.space_group_name_H-M   'P 1'
#
loop_
_entity.id
_entity.type
_entity.pdbx_description
1 polymer ?
#
loop_
_entity_poly.entity_id
_entity_poly.type
_entity_poly.pdbx_seq_one_letter_code
_entity_poly.pdbx_strand_id
1 'polypeptide(L)'
;MIVDEAPQLKGGEKALSKFYGKKSEHEIAENRKDGKTVYFQMVINQDGSVSDLEILLSQSMELEKEVRRIVGLMPKWIPGIKNGKVVRTKITQELTFIVPIQPQLLS
;
A
#
# COMPACT_ATOMS: atom_id res chain seq x y z
N MET A 1 4.05 13.92 -10.55
CA MET A 1 3.48 15.27 -10.33
C MET A 1 3.55 15.54 -8.84
N ILE A 2 4.16 16.66 -8.44
CA ILE A 2 4.09 17.12 -7.05
C ILE A 2 2.76 17.87 -6.88
N VAL A 3 2.06 17.55 -5.81
CA VAL A 3 0.78 18.14 -5.37
C VAL A 3 1.02 18.95 -4.10
N ASP A 4 0.16 19.93 -3.83
CA ASP A 4 0.27 20.77 -2.63
C ASP A 4 -0.21 19.98 -1.40
N GLU A 5 -1.26 19.17 -1.58
CA GLU A 5 -1.72 18.20 -0.57
C GLU A 5 -1.70 16.79 -1.17
N ALA A 6 -0.97 15.89 -0.51
CA ALA A 6 -0.90 14.49 -0.91
C ALA A 6 -2.21 13.74 -0.60
N PRO A 7 -2.60 12.75 -1.41
CA PRO A 7 -3.73 11.88 -1.08
C PRO A 7 -3.52 11.15 0.24
N GLN A 8 -4.60 10.95 1.00
CA GLN A 8 -4.54 10.34 2.32
C GLN A 8 -5.74 9.42 2.55
N LEU A 9 -5.54 8.30 3.26
CA LEU A 9 -6.69 7.60 3.81
C LEU A 9 -7.39 8.51 4.83
N LYS A 10 -8.72 8.43 4.93
CA LYS A 10 -9.44 9.18 5.97
C LYS A 10 -8.93 8.76 7.36
N GLY A 11 -8.37 9.71 8.11
CA GLY A 11 -7.68 9.45 9.37
C GLY A 11 -6.15 9.33 9.26
N GLY A 12 -5.60 9.60 8.08
CA GLY A 12 -4.16 9.71 7.82
C GLY A 12 -3.41 8.40 7.92
N GLU A 13 -2.10 8.51 8.16
CA GLU A 13 -1.15 7.40 8.24
C GLU A 13 -1.52 6.37 9.32
N LYS A 14 -2.02 6.83 10.49
CA LYS A 14 -2.46 5.93 11.57
C LYS A 14 -3.64 5.06 11.14
N ALA A 15 -4.61 5.62 10.42
CA ALA A 15 -5.72 4.85 9.88
C ALA A 15 -5.25 3.86 8.81
N LEU A 16 -4.28 4.26 7.99
CA LEU A 16 -3.70 3.41 6.94
C LEU A 16 -2.94 2.22 7.53
N SER A 17 -2.04 2.45 8.50
CA SER A 17 -1.33 1.39 9.23
C SER A 17 -2.31 0.40 9.89
N LYS A 18 -3.33 0.92 10.59
CA LYS A 18 -4.39 0.09 11.18
C LYS A 18 -5.17 -0.70 10.13
N PHE A 19 -5.44 -0.10 8.97
CA PHE A 19 -6.12 -0.78 7.87
C PHE A 19 -5.28 -1.95 7.36
N TYR A 20 -3.98 -1.73 7.10
CA TYR A 20 -3.08 -2.79 6.67
C TYR A 20 -2.99 -3.92 7.68
N GLY A 21 -2.70 -3.63 8.95
CA GLY A 21 -2.62 -4.65 9.99
C GLY A 21 -3.93 -5.42 10.20
N LYS A 22 -5.09 -4.79 9.98
CA LYS A 22 -6.40 -5.48 10.09
C LYS A 22 -6.73 -6.34 8.87
N LYS A 23 -6.24 -5.97 7.68
CA LYS A 23 -6.62 -6.61 6.41
C LYS A 23 -5.63 -7.67 5.97
N SER A 24 -4.36 -7.53 6.34
CA SER A 24 -3.31 -8.48 6.00
C SER A 24 -3.49 -9.81 6.73
N GLU A 25 -3.21 -10.90 6.05
CA GLU A 25 -3.11 -12.25 6.64
C GLU A 25 -1.78 -12.47 7.36
N HIS A 26 -0.76 -11.66 7.05
CA HIS A 26 0.52 -11.65 7.75
C HIS A 26 0.63 -10.43 8.66
N GLU A 27 1.46 -10.54 9.70
CA GLU A 27 1.83 -9.39 10.51
C GLU A 27 2.58 -8.35 9.64
N ILE A 28 2.24 -7.08 9.83
CA ILE A 28 2.85 -5.96 9.12
C ILE A 28 3.92 -5.34 10.02
N ALA A 29 5.16 -5.31 9.54
CA ALA A 29 6.26 -4.69 10.24
C ALA A 29 6.19 -3.16 10.13
N GLU A 30 6.52 -2.45 11.21
CA GLU A 30 6.66 -0.99 11.20
C GLU A 30 7.91 -0.51 10.46
N ASN A 31 8.91 -1.38 10.29
CA ASN A 31 10.16 -1.06 9.63
C ASN A 31 10.61 -2.21 8.70
N ARG A 32 11.57 -1.94 7.81
CA ARG A 32 12.02 -2.88 6.78
C ARG A 32 13.00 -3.96 7.26
N LYS A 33 13.56 -3.84 8.47
CA LYS A 33 14.66 -4.71 8.93
C LYS A 33 14.21 -6.16 9.14
N ASP A 34 12.95 -6.34 9.51
CA ASP A 34 12.44 -7.60 10.04
C ASP A 34 11.41 -8.28 9.12
N GLY A 35 11.41 -8.00 7.81
CA GLY A 35 10.40 -8.56 6.91
C GLY A 35 10.69 -8.46 5.42
N LYS A 36 9.74 -8.95 4.62
CA LYS A 36 9.76 -8.84 3.16
C LYS A 36 8.89 -7.66 2.72
N THR A 37 9.51 -6.67 2.09
CA THR A 37 8.81 -5.47 1.61
C THR A 37 8.34 -5.63 0.16
N VAL A 38 7.09 -5.27 -0.10
CA VAL A 38 6.55 -5.08 -1.44
C VAL A 38 6.37 -3.59 -1.69
N TYR A 39 6.94 -3.10 -2.78
CA TYR A 39 6.77 -1.72 -3.25
C TYR A 39 5.77 -1.70 -4.39
N PHE A 40 4.81 -0.79 -4.33
CA PHE A 40 3.77 -0.70 -5.33
C PHE A 40 3.36 0.74 -5.56
N GLN A 41 2.84 0.98 -6.75
CA GLN A 41 2.28 2.26 -7.16
C GLN A 41 0.79 2.09 -7.39
N MET A 42 0.02 3.10 -6.99
CA MET A 42 -1.40 3.16 -7.26
C MET A 42 -1.83 4.59 -7.57
N VAL A 43 -3.00 4.71 -8.16
CA VAL A 43 -3.60 5.99 -8.49
C VAL A 43 -4.79 6.23 -7.58
N ILE A 44 -4.81 7.42 -6.97
CA ILE A 44 -5.98 7.96 -6.28
C ILE A 44 -6.72 8.88 -7.25
N ASN A 45 -7.95 8.51 -7.60
CA ASN A 45 -8.83 9.30 -8.47
C ASN A 45 -9.44 10.49 -7.72
N GLN A 46 -9.99 11.44 -8.46
CA GLN A 46 -10.60 12.65 -7.88
C GLN A 46 -11.81 12.35 -6.96
N ASP A 47 -12.46 11.19 -7.14
CA ASP A 47 -13.56 10.72 -6.30
C ASP A 47 -13.09 9.91 -5.07
N GLY A 48 -11.77 9.80 -4.88
CA GLY A 48 -11.12 9.03 -3.82
C GLY A 48 -10.96 7.54 -4.10
N SER A 49 -11.45 7.01 -5.22
CA SER A 49 -11.24 5.60 -5.56
C SER A 49 -9.78 5.30 -5.90
N VAL A 50 -9.36 4.06 -5.62
CA VAL A 50 -8.03 3.55 -5.96
C VAL A 50 -8.09 2.80 -7.30
N SER A 51 -7.13 3.02 -8.19
CA SER A 51 -6.99 2.31 -9.46
C SER A 51 -5.53 2.12 -9.86
N ASP A 52 -5.30 1.44 -10.99
CA ASP A 52 -3.98 1.27 -11.64
C ASP A 52 -2.88 0.78 -10.70
N LEU A 53 -3.16 -0.27 -9.93
CA LEU A 53 -2.17 -0.88 -9.06
C LEU A 53 -1.07 -1.60 -9.87
N GLU A 54 0.15 -1.13 -9.69
CA GLU A 54 1.36 -1.68 -10.29
C GLU A 54 2.33 -2.11 -9.18
N ILE A 55 2.81 -3.35 -9.22
CA ILE A 55 3.87 -3.81 -8.33
C ILE A 55 5.21 -3.36 -8.95
N LEU A 56 6.01 -2.62 -8.19
CA LEU A 56 7.31 -2.12 -8.63
C LEU A 56 8.44 -3.09 -8.26
N LEU A 57 8.38 -3.65 -7.06
CA LEU A 57 9.38 -4.58 -6.54
C LEU A 57 8.77 -5.50 -5.49
N SER A 58 9.00 -6.80 -5.62
CA SER A 58 8.62 -7.81 -4.64
C SER A 58 9.62 -8.96 -4.64
N GLN A 59 9.70 -9.67 -3.52
CA GLN A 59 10.49 -10.89 -3.35
C GLN A 59 9.61 -12.15 -3.32
N SER A 60 8.29 -12.01 -3.46
CA SER A 60 7.35 -13.13 -3.40
C SER A 60 6.06 -12.83 -4.17
N MET A 61 5.68 -13.73 -5.07
CA MET A 61 4.41 -13.66 -5.80
C MET A 61 3.19 -13.81 -4.88
N GLU A 62 3.34 -14.50 -3.75
CA GLU A 62 2.29 -14.61 -2.73
C GLU A 62 2.02 -13.25 -2.09
N LEU A 63 3.08 -12.52 -1.71
CA LEU A 63 2.95 -11.18 -1.13
C LEU A 63 2.42 -10.17 -2.15
N GLU A 64 2.73 -10.34 -3.45
CA GLU A 64 2.10 -9.52 -4.50
C GLU A 64 0.58 -9.75 -4.58
N LYS A 65 0.14 -11.00 -4.56
CA LYS A 65 -1.29 -11.34 -4.55
C LYS A 65 -1.97 -10.73 -3.33
N GLU A 66 -1.31 -10.79 -2.18
CA GLU A 66 -1.83 -10.21 -0.94
C GLU A 66 -1.94 -8.69 -1.00
N VAL A 67 -0.92 -7.99 -1.51
CA VAL A 67 -1.00 -6.54 -1.76
C VAL A 67 -2.15 -6.20 -2.70
N ARG A 68 -2.31 -6.94 -3.81
CA ARG A 68 -3.42 -6.70 -4.75
C ARG A 68 -4.78 -6.87 -4.09
N ARG A 69 -4.96 -7.88 -3.25
CA ARG A 69 -6.19 -8.10 -2.48
C ARG A 69 -6.43 -6.95 -1.49
N ILE A 70 -5.44 -6.59 -0.68
CA ILE A 70 -5.56 -5.52 0.33
C ILE A 70 -5.89 -4.17 -0.33
N VAL A 71 -5.21 -3.82 -1.42
CA VAL A 71 -5.47 -2.57 -2.16
C VAL A 71 -6.88 -2.58 -2.77
N GLY A 72 -7.34 -3.72 -3.30
CA GLY A 72 -8.71 -3.87 -3.80
C GLY A 72 -9.80 -3.71 -2.72
N LEU A 73 -9.43 -3.81 -1.45
CA LEU A 73 -10.33 -3.64 -0.30
C LEU A 73 -10.24 -2.23 0.32
N MET A 74 -9.40 -1.34 -0.24
CA MET A 74 -9.23 -0.01 0.32
C MET A 74 -10.52 0.81 0.24
N PRO A 75 -10.88 1.54 1.32
CA PRO A 75 -11.96 2.51 1.23
C PRO A 75 -11.51 3.72 0.39
N LYS A 76 -12.44 4.62 0.11
CA LYS A 76 -12.12 5.88 -0.57
C LYS A 76 -11.10 6.71 0.22
N TRP A 77 -10.13 7.25 -0.49
CA TRP A 77 -9.11 8.18 -0.01
C TRP A 77 -9.59 9.63 -0.15
N ILE A 78 -8.98 10.51 0.62
CA ILE A 78 -8.97 11.95 0.35
C ILE A 78 -8.02 12.14 -0.84
N PRO A 79 -8.50 12.70 -1.97
CA PRO A 79 -7.68 12.88 -3.17
C PRO A 79 -6.66 14.00 -2.97
N GLY A 80 -5.63 14.04 -3.82
CA GLY A 80 -4.63 15.10 -3.78
C GLY A 80 -5.18 16.44 -4.27
N ILE A 81 -4.61 17.54 -3.78
CA ILE A 81 -4.96 18.90 -4.17
C ILE A 81 -3.76 19.58 -4.82
N LYS A 82 -4.01 20.27 -5.93
CA LYS A 82 -3.02 21.11 -6.60
C LYS A 82 -3.68 22.40 -7.08
N ASN A 83 -3.10 23.54 -6.72
CA ASN A 83 -3.64 24.87 -7.01
C ASN A 83 -5.13 25.00 -6.64
N GLY A 84 -5.50 24.48 -5.46
CA GLY A 84 -6.88 24.46 -4.97
C GLY A 84 -7.84 23.53 -5.72
N LYS A 85 -7.36 22.70 -6.65
CA LYS A 85 -8.18 21.75 -7.42
C LYS A 85 -7.85 20.32 -7.04
N VAL A 86 -8.88 19.49 -6.93
CA VAL A 86 -8.74 18.05 -6.74
C VAL A 86 -8.13 17.42 -7.99
N VAL A 87 -7.06 16.65 -7.83
CA VAL A 87 -6.32 16.04 -8.95
C VAL A 87 -6.09 14.54 -8.75
N ARG A 88 -6.21 13.81 -9.85
CA ARG A 88 -5.79 12.40 -9.91
C ARG A 88 -4.29 12.33 -9.62
N THR A 89 -3.92 11.53 -8.62
CA THR A 89 -2.56 11.48 -8.11
C THR A 89 -2.05 10.07 -8.04
N LYS A 90 -0.88 9.85 -8.65
CA LYS A 90 -0.15 8.58 -8.61
C LYS A 90 0.80 8.62 -7.41
N ILE A 91 0.68 7.64 -6.53
CA ILE A 91 1.45 7.54 -5.29
C ILE A 91 2.15 6.19 -5.21
N THR A 92 3.32 6.18 -4.57
CA THR A 92 4.05 4.96 -4.24
C THR A 92 3.84 4.65 -2.77
N GLN A 93 3.62 3.37 -2.46
CA GLN A 93 3.50 2.84 -1.12
C GLN A 93 4.39 1.60 -0.99
N GLU A 94 4.63 1.23 0.26
CA GLU A 94 5.31 0.00 0.61
C GLU A 94 4.58 -0.69 1.74
N LEU A 95 4.64 -2.02 1.73
CA LEU A 95 4.11 -2.84 2.82
C LEU A 95 5.14 -3.91 3.16
N THR A 96 5.57 -3.94 4.41
CA THR A 96 6.54 -4.92 4.90
C THR A 96 5.82 -6.00 5.69
N PHE A 97 5.94 -7.24 5.23
CA PHE A 97 5.31 -8.40 5.85
C PHE A 97 6.33 -9.16 6.68
N ILE A 98 5.96 -9.52 7.90
CA ILE A 98 6.68 -10.49 8.72
C ILE A 98 6.19 -11.87 8.27
N VAL A 99 7.03 -12.58 7.54
CA VAL A 99 6.76 -13.95 7.10
C VAL A 99 7.62 -14.91 7.91
N PRO A 100 7.08 -16.04 8.40
CA PRO A 100 7.90 -17.07 9.02
C PRO A 100 8.99 -17.52 8.03
N ILE A 101 10.23 -17.60 8.49
CA ILE A 101 11.29 -18.24 7.71
C ILE A 101 10.90 -19.71 7.62
N GLN A 102 10.42 -20.15 6.46
CA GLN A 102 10.24 -21.57 6.21
C GLN A 102 11.64 -22.13 5.95
N PRO A 103 12.18 -23.02 6.81
CA PRO A 103 13.46 -23.63 6.55
C PRO A 103 13.36 -24.33 5.20
N GLN A 104 14.21 -23.96 4.26
CA GLN A 104 14.29 -24.67 3.00
C GLN A 104 14.62 -26.11 3.35
N LEU A 105 13.73 -27.05 2.99
CA LEU A 105 14.00 -28.48 3.10
C LEU A 105 15.32 -28.71 2.36
N LEU A 106 16.38 -29.01 3.12
CA LEU A 106 17.63 -29.50 2.58
C LEU A 106 17.32 -30.85 1.96
N SER A 107 17.11 -30.84 0.64
CA SER A 107 17.10 -32.04 -0.21
C SER A 107 18.52 -32.48 -0.50
#